data_AF-A0A2N7KEY5-F1
#
_entry.id   AF-A0A2N7KEY5-F1
#
_cell.length_a   1.000
_cell.length_b   1.000
_cell.length_c   1.000
_cell.angle_alpha   90.00
_cell.angle_beta   90.00
_cell.angle_gamma   90.00
#
_symmetry.space_group_name_H-M   'P 1'
#
loop_
_entity.id
_entity.type
_entity.pdbx_description
1 polymer ?
#
loop_
_entity_poly.entity_id
_entity_poly.type
_entity_poly.pdbx_seq_one_letter_code
_entity_poly.pdbx_strand_id
1 'polypeptide(L)' 'MDIDMIDYTNDLLGLKDINERCEAHIIASFTIGKQMTVDRIGSEEEKAAMYDFIDRCRSWANSESPKVSDLYELQP' A
#
# COMPACT_ATOMS: atom_id res chain seq x y z
N MET A 1 16.02 -16.11 24.02
CA MET A 1 15.20 -15.80 22.83
C MET A 1 15.38 -14.32 22.63
N ASP A 2 16.41 -13.96 21.87
CA ASP A 2 16.67 -12.58 21.51
C ASP A 2 15.54 -12.17 20.57
N ILE A 3 14.67 -11.31 21.09
CA ILE A 3 13.68 -10.63 20.29
C ILE A 3 14.50 -9.60 19.51
N ASP A 4 14.79 -9.91 18.25
CA ASP A 4 15.29 -8.94 17.29
C ASP A 4 14.30 -7.78 17.24
N MET A 5 14.58 -6.76 18.06
CA MET A 5 13.88 -5.50 18.05
C MET A 5 14.33 -4.81 16.78
N ILE A 6 13.60 -5.04 15.70
CA ILE A 6 13.85 -4.39 14.41
C ILE A 6 13.73 -2.89 14.67
N ASP A 7 14.88 -2.23 14.71
CA ASP A 7 15.02 -0.79 14.91
C ASP A 7 14.59 -0.07 13.62
N TYR A 8 13.30 0.27 13.54
CA TYR A 8 12.74 1.03 12.41
C TYR A 8 13.06 2.53 12.48
N THR A 9 13.96 2.98 13.37
CA THR A 9 14.13 4.40 13.66
C THR A 9 14.98 5.11 12.59
N ASN A 10 15.58 4.40 11.63
CA ASN A 10 16.46 5.04 10.64
C ASN A 10 16.64 4.31 9.29
N ASP A 11 15.64 3.56 8.82
CA ASP A 11 15.71 3.00 7.47
C ASP A 11 15.31 4.08 6.46
N LEU A 12 16.33 4.74 5.91
CA LEU A 12 16.27 5.35 4.57
C LEU A 12 15.90 4.22 3.60
N LEU A 13 14.61 3.94 3.45
CA LEU A 13 14.13 2.96 2.49
C LEU A 13 14.57 3.43 1.11
N GLY A 14 15.15 2.52 0.33
CA GLY A 14 15.36 2.80 -1.07
C GLY A 14 14.01 3.02 -1.75
N LEU A 15 13.98 3.85 -2.80
CA LEU A 15 12.80 4.02 -3.65
C LEU A 15 12.24 2.66 -4.13
N LYS A 16 13.14 1.68 -4.34
CA LYS A 16 12.76 0.31 -4.65
C LYS A 16 11.93 -0.34 -3.53
N ASP A 17 12.40 -0.28 -2.30
CA ASP A 17 11.74 -0.91 -1.15
C ASP A 17 10.38 -0.24 -0.86
N ILE A 18 10.29 1.07 -1.03
CA ILE A 18 9.05 1.84 -0.91
C ILE A 18 8.03 1.35 -1.93
N ASN A 19 8.43 1.25 -3.20
CA ASN A 19 7.54 0.80 -4.27
C ASN A 19 7.11 -0.66 -4.09
N GLU A 20 8.04 -1.56 -3.75
CA GLU A 20 7.72 -2.97 -3.50
C GLU A 20 6.72 -3.14 -2.35
N ARG A 21 6.87 -2.37 -1.26
CA ARG A 21 5.92 -2.40 -0.13
C ARG A 21 4.55 -1.83 -0.51
N CYS A 22 4.53 -0.72 -1.25
CA CYS A 22 3.29 -0.14 -1.76
C CYS A 22 2.53 -1.16 -2.61
N GLU A 23 3.20 -1.78 -3.58
CA GLU A 23 2.61 -2.79 -4.45
C GLU A 23 2.13 -4.01 -3.67
N ALA A 24 2.92 -4.51 -2.72
CA ALA A 24 2.53 -5.62 -1.86
C ALA A 24 1.27 -5.31 -1.05
N HIS A 25 1.15 -4.11 -0.49
CA HIS A 25 -0.02 -3.68 0.29
C HIS A 25 -1.28 -3.54 -0.57
N ILE A 26 -1.12 -2.98 -1.78
CA ILE A 26 -2.21 -2.92 -2.77
C ILE A 26 -2.69 -4.32 -3.12
N ILE A 27 -1.78 -5.23 -3.46
CA ILE A 27 -2.11 -6.60 -3.89
C ILE A 27 -2.72 -7.43 -2.76
N ALA A 28 -2.28 -7.23 -1.51
CA ALA A 28 -2.84 -7.91 -0.34
C ALA A 28 -4.31 -7.55 -0.12
N SER A 29 -4.70 -6.31 -0.41
CA SER A 29 -6.06 -5.80 -0.23
C SER A 29 -6.96 -6.00 -1.45
N PHE A 30 -6.38 -5.79 -2.64
CA PHE A 30 -6.99 -5.97 -3.94
C PHE A 30 -6.05 -6.77 -4.84
N THR A 31 -6.23 -8.08 -4.89
CA THR A 31 -5.50 -8.92 -5.86
C THR A 31 -5.80 -8.45 -7.29
N ILE A 32 -4.87 -8.68 -8.23
CA ILE A 32 -5.04 -8.24 -9.62
C ILE A 32 -6.37 -8.71 -10.23
N GLY A 33 -6.77 -9.96 -9.97
CA GLY A 33 -8.06 -10.49 -10.44
C GLY A 33 -9.27 -9.76 -9.81
N LYS A 34 -9.18 -9.38 -8.52
CA LYS A 34 -10.21 -8.57 -7.86
C LYS A 34 -10.26 -7.16 -8.46
N GLN A 35 -9.11 -6.54 -8.73
CA GLN A 35 -9.04 -5.22 -9.36
C GLN A 35 -9.73 -5.23 -10.73
N MET A 36 -9.40 -6.19 -11.59
CA MET A 36 -10.03 -6.35 -12.91
C MET A 36 -11.54 -6.61 -12.81
N THR A 37 -11.98 -7.32 -11.78
CA THR A 37 -13.40 -7.62 -11.57
C THR A 37 -14.16 -6.36 -11.17
N VAL A 38 -13.66 -5.62 -10.18
CA VAL A 38 -14.26 -4.36 -9.72
C VAL A 38 -14.28 -3.32 -10.84
N ASP A 39 -13.19 -3.20 -11.59
CA ASP A 39 -13.08 -2.31 -12.76
C ASP A 39 -14.15 -2.62 -13.82
N ARG A 40 -14.37 -3.90 -14.11
CA ARG A 40 -15.26 -4.34 -15.19
C ARG A 40 -16.74 -4.33 -14.81
N ILE A 41 -17.09 -4.80 -13.61
CA ILE A 41 -18.49 -5.05 -13.21
C ILE A 41 -18.87 -4.49 -11.85
N GLY A 42 -17.93 -3.89 -11.11
CA GLY A 42 -18.21 -3.31 -9.81
C GLY A 42 -19.13 -2.09 -9.90
N SER A 43 -19.80 -1.78 -8.79
CA SER A 43 -20.54 -0.53 -8.66
C SER A 43 -19.59 0.67 -8.69
N GLU A 44 -20.13 1.86 -8.94
CA GLU A 44 -19.33 3.08 -8.91
C GLU A 44 -18.69 3.31 -7.54
N GLU A 45 -19.39 2.93 -6.46
CA GLU A 45 -18.86 2.99 -5.09
C GLU A 45 -17.70 2.00 -4.88
N GLU A 46 -17.82 0.77 -5.39
CA GLU A 46 -16.75 -0.24 -5.27
C GLU A 46 -15.49 0.19 -6.05
N LYS A 47 -15.68 0.74 -7.25
CA LYS A 47 -14.57 1.30 -8.05
C LYS A 47 -13.92 2.48 -7.35
N ALA A 48 -14.73 3.42 -6.84
CA ALA A 48 -14.23 4.58 -6.13
C ALA A 48 -13.41 4.18 -4.90
N ALA A 49 -13.91 3.23 -4.09
CA ALA A 49 -13.17 2.73 -2.92
C ALA A 49 -11.83 2.08 -3.32
N MET A 50 -11.84 1.26 -4.37
CA MET A 50 -10.62 0.62 -4.86
C MET A 50 -9.59 1.64 -5.36
N TYR A 51 -9.99 2.58 -6.21
CA TYR A 51 -9.07 3.58 -6.74
C TYR A 51 -8.56 4.52 -5.66
N ASP A 52 -9.44 4.99 -4.76
CA ASP A 52 -9.05 5.84 -3.64
C ASP A 52 -8.01 5.16 -2.74
N PHE A 53 -8.19 3.88 -2.44
CA PHE A 53 -7.21 3.11 -1.69
C PHE A 53 -5.87 2.99 -2.42
N ILE A 54 -5.88 2.66 -3.71
CA ILE A 54 -4.67 2.56 -4.54
C ILE A 54 -3.94 3.91 -4.61
N ASP A 55 -4.68 5.00 -4.77
CA ASP A 55 -4.13 6.35 -4.87
C ASP A 55 -3.54 6.81 -3.54
N ARG A 56 -4.18 6.51 -2.40
CA ARG A 56 -3.60 6.74 -1.08
C ARG A 56 -2.28 5.99 -0.90
N CYS A 57 -2.20 4.72 -1.29
CA CYS A 57 -0.95 3.93 -1.23
C CYS A 57 0.15 4.53 -2.11
N ARG A 58 -0.19 4.94 -3.34
CA ARG A 58 0.76 5.59 -4.25
C ARG A 58 1.19 6.97 -3.76
N SER A 59 0.29 7.72 -3.14
CA SER A 59 0.61 9.00 -2.52
C SER A 59 1.58 8.83 -1.36
N TRP A 60 1.41 7.78 -0.54
CA TRP A 60 2.38 7.41 0.48
C TRP A 60 3.76 7.15 -0.12
N ALA A 61 3.84 6.31 -1.16
CA ALA A 61 5.10 5.94 -1.81
C ALA A 61 5.87 7.13 -2.41
N ASN A 62 5.14 8.17 -2.86
CA ASN A 62 5.72 9.38 -3.44
C ASN A 62 5.96 10.52 -2.42
N SER A 63 5.72 10.28 -1.13
CA SER A 63 5.98 11.29 -0.10
C SER A 63 7.48 11.52 0.10
N GLU A 64 7.85 12.68 0.65
CA GLU A 64 9.27 13.04 0.87
C GLU A 64 9.97 12.13 1.90
N SER A 65 9.22 11.48 2.79
CA SER A 65 9.74 10.62 3.85
C SER A 65 8.69 9.57 4.24
N PRO A 66 8.46 8.56 3.38
CA PRO A 66 7.45 7.53 3.61
C PRO A 66 7.84 6.68 4.82
N LYS A 67 6.98 6.65 5.83
CA LYS A 67 7.13 5.79 6.99
C LYS A 67 6.34 4.51 6.78
N VAL A 68 6.96 3.38 7.06
CA VAL A 68 6.32 2.05 6.90
C VAL A 68 5.05 1.92 7.75
N SER A 69 5.02 2.51 8.95
CA SER A 69 3.83 2.53 9.81
C SER A 69 2.61 3.08 9.08
N ASP A 70 2.79 4.18 8.37
CA ASP A 70 1.71 4.95 7.75
C ASP A 70 1.08 4.19 6.58
N LEU A 71 1.85 3.33 5.89
CA LEU A 71 1.33 2.46 4.85
C LEU A 71 0.27 1.50 5.40
N TYR A 72 0.56 0.87 6.54
CA TYR A 72 -0.31 -0.16 7.12
C TYR A 72 -1.56 0.43 7.80
N GLU A 73 -1.59 1.74 8.03
CA GLU A 73 -2.79 2.47 8.44
C GLU A 73 -3.78 2.70 7.28
N LEU A 74 -3.31 2.61 6.02
CA LEU A 74 -4.18 2.71 4.85
C LEU A 74 -5.02 1.44 4.72
N GLN A 75 -6.33 1.60 4.90
CA GLN A 75 -7.33 0.54 4.71
C GLN A 75 -8.17 0.80 3.45
N PRO A 76 -8.58 -0.26 2.73
CA PRO A 76 -9.55 -0.23 1.63
C PRO A 76 -10.87 0.45 1.96
#